data_AF-A0A838PTT8-F1
#
_entry.id   AF-A0A838PTT8-F1
#
_cell.length_a   1.000
_cell.length_b   1.000
_cell.length_c   1.000
_cell.angle_alpha   90.00
_cell.angle_beta   90.00
_cell.angle_gamma   90.00
#
_symmetry.space_group_name_H-M   'P 1'
#
loop_
_entity.id
_entity.type
_entity.pdbx_description
1 polymer ?
#
loop_
_entity_poly.entity_id
_entity_poly.type
_entity_poly.pdbx_seq_one_letter_code
_entity_poly.pdbx_strand_id
1 'polypeptide(L)'
;APRPGGEDPDDSRFGDTLGEEDPRFELVELGATIAPALRELPERDRRILHMRFVDDKTQSQIAAEIGVSQMHISRLIRRSLARLASAADGDDAVDREVAAAA
;
A
#
# COMPACT_ATOMS: atom_id res chain seq x y z
N ALA A 1 -47.85 -41.65 -23.08
CA ALA A 1 -46.61 -41.70 -22.28
C ALA A 1 -45.70 -40.55 -22.71
N PRO A 2 -45.18 -39.71 -21.79
CA PRO A 2 -44.23 -38.64 -22.13
C PRO A 2 -42.79 -39.18 -22.22
N ARG A 3 -41.95 -38.53 -23.04
CA ARG A 3 -40.54 -38.91 -23.31
C ARG A 3 -39.60 -38.47 -22.19
N PRO A 4 -38.46 -39.16 -21.94
CA PRO A 4 -37.43 -38.72 -21.01
C PRO A 4 -36.27 -37.99 -21.70
N GLY A 5 -35.58 -37.15 -20.94
CA GLY A 5 -34.18 -36.79 -21.15
C GLY A 5 -33.96 -35.40 -21.74
N GLY A 6 -33.72 -34.41 -20.86
CA GLY A 6 -33.30 -33.06 -21.23
C GLY A 6 -31.85 -33.04 -21.71
N GLU A 7 -31.61 -32.25 -22.75
CA GLU A 7 -30.30 -31.74 -23.11
C GLU A 7 -30.10 -30.43 -22.34
N ASP A 8 -29.10 -30.39 -21.47
CA ASP A 8 -28.40 -29.15 -21.11
C ASP A 8 -26.92 -29.51 -20.91
N PRO A 9 -26.09 -29.48 -21.98
CA PRO A 9 -24.65 -29.51 -21.84
C PRO A 9 -24.15 -28.06 -21.74
N ASP A 10 -24.42 -27.38 -20.62
CA ASP A 10 -23.80 -26.06 -20.40
C ASP A 10 -23.46 -25.80 -18.92
N ASP A 11 -23.10 -26.86 -18.20
CA ASP A 11 -22.46 -26.72 -16.87
C ASP A 11 -20.93 -26.68 -16.97
N SER A 12 -20.40 -26.42 -18.18
CA SER A 12 -19.00 -26.17 -18.41
C SER A 12 -18.76 -24.68 -18.64
N ARG A 13 -18.12 -24.07 -17.63
CA ARG A 13 -17.29 -22.85 -17.70
C ARG A 13 -17.97 -21.53 -17.27
N PHE A 14 -18.56 -21.52 -16.08
CA PHE A 14 -18.78 -20.27 -15.33
C PHE A 14 -17.99 -20.19 -14.01
N GLY A 15 -16.93 -20.99 -13.87
CA GLY A 15 -16.11 -21.04 -12.66
C GLY A 15 -14.67 -20.54 -12.78
N ASP A 16 -14.17 -20.25 -13.99
CA ASP A 16 -12.71 -20.20 -14.23
C ASP A 16 -12.20 -18.86 -14.78
N THR A 17 -12.99 -17.79 -14.68
CA THR A 17 -12.42 -16.44 -14.72
C THR A 17 -12.00 -16.05 -13.30
N LEU A 18 -10.91 -16.66 -12.84
CA LEU A 18 -10.00 -16.01 -11.89
C LEU A 18 -9.57 -14.72 -12.56
N GLY A 19 -10.21 -13.60 -12.20
CA GLY A 19 -9.73 -12.29 -12.60
C GLY A 19 -8.33 -12.11 -12.05
N GLU A 20 -7.37 -11.73 -12.90
CA GLU A 20 -6.05 -11.34 -12.43
C GLU A 20 -6.22 -10.16 -11.45
N GLU A 21 -5.64 -10.27 -10.26
CA GLU A 21 -5.63 -9.18 -9.28
C GLU A 21 -4.99 -7.95 -9.95
N ASP A 22 -5.74 -6.84 -10.03
CA ASP A 22 -5.22 -5.61 -10.61
C ASP A 22 -4.20 -5.03 -9.63
N PRO A 23 -2.90 -4.95 -9.99
CA PRO A 23 -1.87 -4.41 -9.09
C PRO A 23 -2.14 -2.96 -8.68
N ARG A 24 -3.03 -2.24 -9.39
CA ARG A 24 -3.46 -0.89 -9.01
C ARG A 24 -4.40 -0.92 -7.79
N PHE A 25 -5.16 -1.99 -7.59
CA PHE A 25 -5.99 -2.15 -6.39
C PHE A 25 -5.12 -2.31 -5.15
N GLU A 26 -4.09 -3.15 -5.20
CA GLU A 26 -3.11 -3.31 -4.12
C GLU A 26 -2.42 -1.99 -3.76
N LEU A 27 -2.07 -1.17 -4.76
CA LEU A 27 -1.47 0.15 -4.53
C LEU A 27 -2.43 1.13 -3.85
N VAL A 28 -3.73 1.08 -4.19
CA VAL A 28 -4.76 1.92 -3.56
C VAL A 28 -5.01 1.48 -2.12
N GLU A 29 -5.06 0.16 -1.88
CA GLU A 29 -5.23 -0.43 -0.55
C GLU A 29 -4.04 -0.12 0.36
N LEU A 30 -2.81 -0.34 -0.11
CA LEU A 30 -1.59 0.06 0.59
C LEU A 30 -1.56 1.57 0.86
N GLY A 31 -2.01 2.38 -0.10
CA GLY A 31 -2.15 3.83 0.06
C GLY A 31 -3.15 4.20 1.16
N ALA A 32 -4.27 3.47 1.27
CA ALA A 32 -5.27 3.67 2.30
C ALA A 32 -4.75 3.31 3.70
N THR A 33 -3.97 2.23 3.83
CA THR A 33 -3.32 1.82 5.09
C THR A 33 -2.25 2.83 5.55
N ILE A 34 -1.45 3.36 4.61
CA ILE A 34 -0.37 4.29 4.95
C ILE A 34 -0.89 5.73 5.19
N ALA A 35 -2.01 6.13 4.58
CA ALA A 35 -2.52 7.50 4.65
C ALA A 35 -2.79 8.02 6.09
N PRO A 36 -3.38 7.24 7.03
CA PRO A 36 -3.47 7.60 8.43
C PRO A 36 -2.12 7.90 9.08
N ALA A 37 -1.15 6.98 8.94
CA ALA A 37 0.18 7.16 9.49
C ALA A 37 0.90 8.37 8.90
N LEU A 38 0.68 8.65 7.61
CA LEU A 38 1.21 9.82 6.93
C LEU A 38 0.62 11.13 7.49
N ARG A 39 -0.65 11.12 7.93
CA ARG A 39 -1.30 12.26 8.60
C ARG A 39 -0.80 12.49 10.02
N GLU A 40 -0.33 11.46 10.71
CA GLU A 40 0.25 11.56 12.06
C GLU A 40 1.71 12.03 12.06
N LEU A 41 2.40 11.99 10.92
CA LEU A 41 3.74 12.55 10.81
C LEU A 41 3.72 14.06 11.08
N PRO A 42 4.73 14.59 11.79
CA PRO A 42 4.91 16.03 11.91
C PRO A 42 4.92 16.70 10.53
N GLU A 43 4.30 17.88 10.41
CA GLU A 43 4.17 18.60 9.13
C GLU A 43 5.50 18.72 8.38
N ARG A 44 6.58 19.00 9.13
CA ARG A 44 7.93 19.09 8.59
C ARG A 44 8.42 17.78 7.96
N ASP A 45 8.20 16.65 8.62
CA ASP A 45 8.62 15.33 8.13
C ASP A 45 7.80 14.97 6.87
N ARG A 46 6.50 15.29 6.87
CA ARG A 46 5.60 15.11 5.73
C ARG A 46 6.02 15.95 4.52
N ARG A 47 6.39 17.21 4.75
CA ARG A 47 6.93 18.13 3.72
C ARG A 47 8.26 17.61 3.15
N ILE A 48 9.13 17.06 3.99
CA ILE A 48 10.39 16.43 3.56
C ILE A 48 10.12 15.23 2.64
N LEU A 49 9.17 14.36 3.01
CA LEU A 49 8.78 13.22 2.17
C LEU A 49 8.16 13.69 0.85
N HIS A 50 7.30 14.71 0.86
CA HIS A 50 6.73 15.28 -0.36
C HIS A 50 7.81 15.78 -1.30
N MET A 51 8.75 16.59 -0.79
CA MET A 51 9.88 17.06 -1.61
C MET A 51 10.70 15.90 -2.17
N ARG A 52 10.86 14.82 -1.41
CA ARG A 52 11.67 13.68 -1.83
C ARG A 52 10.99 12.81 -2.89
N PHE A 53 9.70 12.52 -2.74
CA PHE A 53 9.01 11.49 -3.52
C PHE A 53 8.01 12.05 -4.53
N VAL A 54 7.61 13.32 -4.39
CA VAL A 54 6.72 14.02 -5.33
C VAL A 54 7.49 15.03 -6.15
N ASP A 55 8.29 15.88 -5.49
CA ASP A 55 9.10 16.90 -6.20
C ASP A 55 10.45 16.37 -6.71
N ASP A 56 10.76 15.09 -6.45
CA ASP A 56 12.02 14.39 -6.80
C ASP A 56 13.32 15.12 -6.40
N LYS A 57 13.27 15.89 -5.29
CA LYS A 57 14.44 16.61 -4.78
C LYS A 57 15.45 15.67 -4.14
N THR A 58 16.73 15.93 -4.38
CA THR A 58 17.83 15.27 -3.69
C THR A 58 17.86 15.65 -2.20
N GLN A 59 18.43 14.80 -1.36
CA GLN A 59 18.57 15.10 0.08
C GLN A 59 19.39 16.36 0.35
N SER A 60 20.37 16.67 -0.52
CA SER A 60 21.18 17.89 -0.43
C SER A 60 20.37 19.14 -0.78
N GLN A 61 19.50 19.07 -1.79
CA GLN A 61 18.57 20.17 -2.12
C GLN A 61 17.56 20.40 -1.00
N ILE A 62 16.99 19.33 -0.44
CA ILE A 62 16.08 19.40 0.71
C ILE A 62 16.78 19.99 1.93
N ALA A 63 18.02 19.57 2.19
CA ALA A 63 18.85 20.09 3.29
C ALA A 63 19.08 21.60 3.17
N ALA A 64 19.39 22.08 1.96
CA ALA A 64 19.57 23.49 1.67
C ALA A 64 18.27 24.28 1.88
N GLU A 65 17.13 23.78 1.42
CA GLU A 65 15.82 24.45 1.56
C GLU A 65 15.34 24.52 3.01
N ILE A 66 15.60 23.48 3.79
CA ILE A 66 15.17 23.37 5.20
C ILE A 66 16.18 24.02 6.17
N GLY A 67 17.40 24.31 5.72
CA GLY A 67 18.45 24.91 6.56
C GLY A 67 19.07 23.95 7.57
N VAL A 68 19.24 22.67 7.21
CA VAL A 68 19.88 21.64 8.05
C VAL A 68 20.90 20.83 7.25
N SER A 69 21.68 19.96 7.90
CA SER A 69 22.62 19.08 7.19
C SER A 69 21.90 17.96 6.44
N GLN A 70 22.49 17.49 5.33
CA GLN A 70 22.00 16.32 4.59
C GLN A 70 21.94 15.05 5.46
N MET A 71 22.86 14.89 6.41
CA MET A 71 22.83 13.81 7.40
C MET A 71 21.57 13.89 8.28
N HIS A 72 21.15 15.09 8.67
CA HIS A 72 19.91 15.27 9.41
C HIS A 72 18.71 14.87 8.53
N ILE A 73 18.66 15.34 7.28
CA ILE A 73 17.60 14.96 6.34
C ILE A 73 17.52 13.45 6.13
N SER A 74 18.66 12.77 5.93
CA SER A 74 18.67 11.32 5.71
C SER A 74 18.12 10.56 6.92
N ARG A 75 18.45 10.99 8.14
CA ARG A 75 17.90 10.41 9.38
C ARG A 75 16.40 10.65 9.51
N LEU A 76 15.91 11.85 9.18
CA LEU A 76 14.47 12.15 9.19
C LEU A 76 13.71 11.26 8.21
N ILE A 77 14.17 11.18 6.95
CA ILE A 77 13.53 10.35 5.92
C ILE A 77 13.46 8.89 6.37
N ARG A 78 14.58 8.31 6.85
CA ARG A 78 14.59 6.92 7.31
C ARG A 78 13.61 6.67 8.46
N ARG A 79 13.59 7.58 9.45
CA ARG A 79 12.67 7.47 10.59
C ARG A 79 11.21 7.58 10.17
N SER A 80 10.90 8.50 9.25
CA SER A 80 9.53 8.65 8.73
C SER A 80 9.12 7.40 7.96
N LEU A 81 9.98 6.86 7.08
CA LEU A 81 9.70 5.62 6.35
C LEU A 81 9.52 4.42 7.28
N ALA A 82 10.34 4.29 8.33
CA ALA A 82 10.18 3.21 9.31
C ALA A 82 8.83 3.26 10.04
N ARG A 83 8.31 4.47 10.32
CA ARG A 83 6.96 4.63 10.90
C ARG A 83 5.86 4.23 9.92
N LEU A 84 5.99 4.63 8.66
CA LEU A 84 5.03 4.25 7.62
C LEU A 84 5.04 2.75 7.36
N ALA A 85 6.22 2.12 7.31
CA ALA A 85 6.36 0.67 7.17
C ALA A 85 5.70 -0.08 8.33
N SER A 86 5.97 0.33 9.58
CA SER A 86 5.32 -0.27 10.74
C SER A 86 3.80 -0.13 10.76
N ALA A 87 3.25 0.90 10.11
CA ALA A 87 1.81 1.06 9.99
C ALA A 87 1.24 0.13 8.91
N ALA A 88 1.96 -0.09 7.81
CA ALA A 88 1.60 -1.06 6.78
C ALA A 88 1.65 -2.50 7.32
N ASP A 89 2.68 -2.84 8.11
CA ASP A 89 2.82 -4.17 8.71
C ASP A 89 1.75 -4.47 9.78
N GLY A 90 1.15 -3.42 10.36
CA GLY A 90 0.15 -3.53 11.44
C GLY A 90 -1.25 -3.94 10.97
N ASP A 91 -1.61 -3.68 9.71
CA ASP A 91 -2.84 -4.17 9.08
C ASP A 91 -2.68 -5.63 8.64
N ASP A 92 -1.52 -5.93 8.04
CA ASP A 92 -1.12 -7.25 7.55
C ASP A 92 -1.01 -8.30 8.70
N ALA A 93 -0.70 -7.83 9.92
CA ALA A 93 -0.71 -8.66 11.12
C ALA A 93 -2.12 -9.15 11.51
N VAL A 94 -3.15 -8.33 11.31
CA VAL A 94 -4.55 -8.69 11.62
C VAL A 94 -5.04 -9.74 10.62
N ASP A 95 -4.71 -9.56 9.35
CA ASP A 95 -5.05 -10.53 8.29
C ASP A 95 -4.31 -11.87 8.48
N ARG A 96 -3.04 -11.84 8.90
CA ARG A 96 -2.29 -13.06 9.25
C ARG A 96 -2.83 -13.78 10.49
N GLU A 97 -3.31 -13.05 11.49
CA GLU A 97 -3.92 -13.64 12.69
C GLU A 97 -5.27 -14.30 12.37
N VAL A 98 -6.08 -13.67 11.52
CA VAL A 98 -7.35 -14.25 11.02
C VAL A 98 -7.09 -15.48 10.15
N ALA A 99 -6.09 -15.44 9.25
CA ALA A 99 -5.73 -16.57 8.41
C ALA A 99 -5.13 -17.74 9.21
N ALA A 100 -4.42 -17.49 10.31
CA ALA A 100 -3.89 -18.54 11.19
C ALA A 100 -4.95 -19.16 12.11
N ALA A 101 -6.10 -18.50 12.27
CA ALA A 101 -7.22 -18.96 13.11
C ALA A 101 -8.30 -19.72 12.33
N ALA A 102 -8.20 -19.81 11.00
CA ALA A 102 -9.09 -20.55 10.09
C ALA A 102 -8.47 -21.89 9.67
#